data_AF-A0A7S4RRA5-F1
#
_entry.id   AF-A0A7S4RRA5-F1
#
_cell.length_a   1.000
_cell.length_b   1.000
_cell.length_c   1.000
_cell.angle_alpha   90.00
_cell.angle_beta   90.00
_cell.angle_gamma   90.00
#
_symmetry.space_group_name_H-M   'P 1'
#
loop_
_entity.id
_entity.type
_entity.pdbx_description
1 polymer ?
#
loop_
_entity_poly.entity_id
_entity_poly.type
_entity_poly.pdbx_seq_one_letter_code
_entity_poly.pdbx_strand_id
1 'polypeptide(L)'
;ATPAAGVERVLALHTPLRLEICERSARSGLRVDWKAPYGLARGTFSNMVQLALKTETSASDVEGYGLDSKPATGVSQEILWKAMLYSMRDPAECGLEVDSE
;
A
#
# COMPACT_ATOMS: atom_id res chain seq x y z
N ALA A 1 -21.28 -23.70 8.11
CA ALA A 1 -20.96 -25.10 7.81
C ALA A 1 -19.72 -25.50 8.59
N THR A 2 -19.76 -26.57 9.37
CA THR A 2 -18.60 -27.11 10.10
C THR A 2 -17.73 -27.90 9.13
N PRO A 3 -16.38 -27.76 9.14
CA PRO A 3 -15.52 -28.57 8.28
C PRO A 3 -15.67 -30.06 8.63
N ALA A 4 -15.60 -30.93 7.63
CA ALA A 4 -15.57 -32.37 7.84
C ALA A 4 -14.32 -32.78 8.63
N ALA A 5 -14.35 -33.90 9.34
CA ALA A 5 -13.21 -34.36 10.13
C ALA A 5 -11.97 -34.55 9.22
N GLY A 6 -10.88 -33.82 9.51
CA GLY A 6 -9.61 -33.92 8.79
C GLY A 6 -9.37 -32.88 7.68
N VAL A 7 -10.26 -31.91 7.50
CA VAL A 7 -10.05 -30.75 6.61
C VAL A 7 -10.03 -29.43 7.41
N GLU A 8 -9.21 -28.49 6.96
CA GLU A 8 -9.06 -27.17 7.55
C GLU A 8 -9.33 -26.08 6.51
N ARG A 9 -9.84 -24.93 6.99
CA ARG A 9 -10.08 -23.74 6.16
C ARG A 9 -8.94 -22.76 6.34
N VAL A 10 -8.36 -22.35 5.22
CA VAL A 10 -7.12 -21.59 5.20
C VAL A 10 -7.34 -20.30 4.42
N LEU A 11 -6.82 -19.21 5.00
CA LEU A 11 -6.58 -17.94 4.33
C LEU A 11 -5.08 -17.86 4.03
N ALA A 12 -4.68 -18.12 2.80
CA ALA A 12 -3.28 -18.10 2.39
C ALA A 12 -2.91 -16.75 1.76
N LEU A 13 -1.72 -16.27 2.08
CA LEU A 13 -1.09 -15.08 1.51
C LEU A 13 0.12 -15.52 0.69
N HIS A 14 0.18 -15.10 -0.57
CA HIS A 14 1.29 -15.41 -1.49
C HIS A 14 2.06 -14.16 -1.89
N THR A 15 3.24 -14.36 -2.48
CA THR A 15 4.08 -13.31 -3.08
C THR A 15 4.28 -13.60 -4.57
N PRO A 16 3.93 -12.69 -5.50
CA PRO A 16 3.36 -11.36 -5.29
C PRO A 16 1.98 -11.42 -4.61
N LEU A 17 1.59 -10.33 -3.94
CA LEU A 17 0.46 -10.30 -3.00
C LEU A 17 -0.81 -10.88 -3.63
N ARG A 18 -1.19 -12.07 -3.18
CA ARG A 18 -2.43 -12.75 -3.55
C ARG A 18 -3.01 -13.42 -2.33
N LEU A 19 -4.29 -13.14 -2.09
CA LEU A 19 -5.04 -13.76 -1.02
C LEU A 19 -5.90 -14.89 -1.60
N GLU A 20 -5.83 -16.04 -0.94
CA GLU A 20 -6.55 -17.24 -1.35
C GLU A 20 -7.34 -17.79 -0.18
N ILE A 21 -8.63 -18.09 -0.42
CA ILE A 21 -9.50 -18.75 0.55
C ILE A 21 -9.76 -20.17 0.05
N CYS A 22 -9.28 -21.18 0.77
CA CYS A 22 -9.45 -22.57 0.37
C CYS A 22 -9.70 -23.49 1.56
N GLU A 23 -10.24 -24.67 1.27
CA GLU A 23 -10.29 -25.80 2.21
C GLU A 23 -9.25 -26.82 1.75
N ARG A 24 -8.49 -27.36 2.71
CA ARG A 24 -7.44 -28.36 2.41
C ARG A 24 -7.44 -29.46 3.45
N SER A 25 -6.89 -30.62 3.09
CA SER A 25 -6.66 -31.68 4.07
C SER A 25 -5.65 -31.21 5.12
N ALA A 26 -6.00 -31.34 6.39
CA ALA A 26 -5.09 -31.05 7.50
C ALA A 26 -3.90 -32.02 7.56
N ARG A 27 -4.01 -33.18 6.90
CA ARG A 27 -2.94 -34.20 6.85
C ARG A 27 -2.00 -34.03 5.67
N SER A 28 -2.54 -33.83 4.46
CA SER A 28 -1.73 -33.78 3.24
C SER A 28 -1.51 -32.37 2.68
N GLY A 29 -2.24 -31.37 3.18
CA GLY A 29 -2.22 -30.00 2.64
C GLY A 29 -2.86 -29.85 1.25
N LEU A 30 -3.36 -30.94 0.66
CA LEU A 30 -3.97 -30.92 -0.66
C LEU A 30 -5.32 -30.20 -0.64
N ARG A 31 -5.58 -29.44 -1.70
CA ARG A 31 -6.83 -28.69 -1.88
C ARG A 31 -7.99 -29.65 -2.04
N VAL A 32 -9.12 -29.30 -1.45
CA VAL A 32 -10.39 -30.02 -1.58
C VAL A 32 -11.39 -29.10 -2.25
N ASP A 33 -12.31 -29.68 -3.05
CA ASP A 33 -13.39 -28.90 -3.65
C ASP A 33 -14.27 -28.31 -2.55
N TRP A 34 -14.28 -26.99 -2.44
CA TRP A 34 -15.03 -26.26 -1.43
C TRP A 34 -15.77 -25.10 -2.04
N LYS A 35 -17.10 -25.14 -1.89
CA LYS A 35 -17.98 -24.02 -2.21
C LYS A 35 -17.98 -23.03 -1.05
N ALA A 36 -16.97 -22.17 -1.02
CA ALA A 36 -16.84 -21.12 -0.03
C ALA A 36 -18.15 -20.28 0.04
N PRO A 37 -18.77 -20.13 1.22
CA PRO A 37 -19.97 -19.30 1.34
C PRO A 37 -19.65 -17.84 1.02
N TYR A 38 -20.38 -17.25 0.07
CA TYR A 38 -20.16 -15.87 -0.37
C TYR A 38 -20.12 -14.86 0.78
N GLY A 39 -21.04 -14.99 1.75
CA GLY A 39 -21.09 -14.10 2.91
C GLY A 39 -19.82 -14.15 3.77
N LEU A 40 -19.20 -15.33 3.90
CA LEU A 40 -17.94 -15.49 4.62
C LEU A 40 -16.82 -14.77 3.87
N ALA A 41 -16.67 -15.03 2.57
CA ALA A 41 -15.65 -14.39 1.74
C ALA A 41 -15.77 -12.86 1.79
N ARG A 42 -16.99 -12.34 1.58
CA ARG A 42 -17.28 -10.89 1.64
C ARG A 42 -16.95 -10.30 3.02
N GLY A 43 -17.32 -10.98 4.10
CA GLY A 43 -17.01 -10.53 5.46
C GLY A 43 -15.50 -10.42 5.71
N THR A 44 -14.72 -11.39 5.24
CA THR A 44 -13.26 -11.35 5.36
C THR A 44 -12.66 -10.14 4.65
N PHE A 45 -13.09 -9.83 3.42
CA PHE A 45 -12.63 -8.64 2.70
C PHE A 45 -13.03 -7.34 3.40
N SER A 46 -14.28 -7.21 3.85
CA SER A 46 -14.72 -6.04 4.62
C SER A 46 -13.88 -5.83 5.88
N ASN A 47 -13.57 -6.90 6.61
CA ASN A 47 -12.75 -6.83 7.82
C ASN A 47 -11.31 -6.40 7.50
N MET A 48 -10.72 -6.90 6.41
CA MET A 48 -9.40 -6.47 5.96
C MET A 48 -9.37 -4.97 5.61
N VAL A 49 -10.38 -4.47 4.91
CA VAL A 49 -10.50 -3.03 4.60
C VAL A 49 -10.64 -2.20 5.88
N GLN A 50 -11.46 -2.65 6.84
CA GLN A 50 -11.58 -1.97 8.13
C GLN A 50 -10.28 -1.97 8.93
N LEU A 51 -9.51 -3.05 8.89
CA LEU A 51 -8.19 -3.11 9.51
C LEU A 51 -7.23 -2.14 8.83
N ALA A 52 -7.21 -2.09 7.50
CA ALA A 52 -6.37 -1.15 6.74
C ALA A 52 -6.71 0.31 7.09
N LEU A 53 -8.00 0.67 7.11
CA LEU A 53 -8.46 2.01 7.52
C LEU A 53 -8.08 2.36 8.96
N LYS A 54 -8.18 1.41 9.89
CA LYS A 54 -7.74 1.62 11.27
C LYS A 54 -6.23 1.83 11.34
N THR A 55 -5.45 1.07 10.59
CA THR A 55 -4.00 1.26 10.50
C THR A 55 -3.65 2.61 9.89
N GLU A 56 -4.35 3.04 8.84
CA GLU A 56 -4.17 4.37 8.23
C GLU A 56 -4.49 5.50 9.22
N THR A 57 -5.64 5.43 9.88
CA THR A 57 -6.05 6.44 10.87
C THR A 57 -5.22 6.44 12.16
N SER A 58 -4.59 5.31 12.51
CA SER A 58 -3.71 5.19 13.67
C SER A 58 -2.24 5.42 13.33
N ALA A 59 -1.89 5.53 12.04
CA ALA A 59 -0.57 5.93 11.60
C ALA A 59 -0.41 7.43 11.87
N SER A 60 0.12 7.78 13.04
CA SER A 60 0.75 9.08 13.25
C SER A 60 2.00 9.10 12.36
N ASP A 61 2.04 10.04 11.42
CA ASP A 61 3.00 10.10 10.32
C ASP A 61 2.90 8.94 9.33
N VAL A 62 1.93 9.06 8.41
CA VAL A 62 2.19 8.58 7.04
C VAL A 62 3.31 9.47 6.50
N GLU A 63 4.56 9.08 6.71
CA GLU A 63 5.67 9.57 5.91
C GLU A 63 5.43 9.05 4.49
N GLY A 64 4.68 9.82 3.70
CA GLY A 64 4.74 9.65 2.25
C GLY A 64 6.21 9.80 1.86
N TYR A 65 6.72 8.91 1.04
CA TYR A 65 8.07 9.02 0.46
C TYR A 65 8.28 10.29 -0.41
N GLY A 66 7.36 11.26 -0.36
CA GLY A 66 7.49 12.57 -0.96
C GLY A 66 8.14 13.54 0.01
N LEU A 67 9.08 14.33 -0.50
CA LEU A 67 9.56 15.52 0.19
C LEU A 67 8.42 16.54 0.21
N ASP A 68 7.87 16.84 1.40
CA ASP A 68 7.00 18.00 1.57
C ASP A 68 7.79 19.17 2.13
N SER A 69 7.60 20.34 1.51
CA SER A 69 8.23 21.59 1.95
C SER A 69 7.22 22.42 2.72
N LYS A 70 7.69 23.30 3.60
CA LYS A 70 6.79 24.31 4.18
C LYS A 70 6.14 25.13 3.06
N PRO A 71 4.86 25.54 3.20
CA PRO A 71 4.19 26.34 2.19
C PRO A 71 5.00 27.58 1.79
N ALA A 72 5.20 27.78 0.48
CA ALA A 72 5.86 28.97 -0.03
C ALA A 72 4.94 30.20 0.17
N THR A 73 5.24 31.03 1.16
CA THR A 73 4.50 32.26 1.45
C THR A 73 5.22 33.48 0.88
N GLY A 74 4.46 34.50 0.44
CA GLY A 74 5.01 35.80 0.04
C GLY A 74 5.57 35.86 -1.39
N VAL A 75 5.33 34.84 -2.22
CA VAL A 75 5.71 34.81 -3.64
C VAL A 75 4.50 34.44 -4.51
N SER A 76 4.41 35.07 -5.69
CA SER A 76 3.39 34.72 -6.67
C SER A 76 3.76 33.44 -7.42
N GLN A 77 2.76 32.77 -7.99
CA GLN A 77 2.97 31.57 -8.81
C GLN A 77 3.94 31.80 -9.97
N GLU A 78 3.89 32.97 -10.61
CA GLU A 78 4.76 33.32 -11.72
C GLU A 78 6.23 33.43 -11.29
N ILE A 79 6.50 34.03 -10.12
CA ILE A 79 7.85 34.14 -9.58
C ILE A 79 8.40 32.76 -9.25
N LEU A 80 7.57 31.91 -8.63
CA LEU A 80 7.95 30.54 -8.32
C LEU A 80 8.28 29.75 -9.59
N TRP A 81 7.46 29.88 -10.64
CA TRP A 81 7.68 29.24 -11.92
C TRP A 81 8.97 29.70 -12.60
N LYS A 82 9.24 31.01 -12.60
CA LYS A 82 10.49 31.58 -13.14
C LYS A 82 11.72 31.08 -12.37
N ALA A 83 11.64 31.02 -11.05
CA ALA A 83 12.72 30.51 -10.21
C ALA A 83 13.00 29.03 -10.47
N MET A 84 11.94 28.23 -10.66
CA MET A 84 12.05 26.81 -11.01
C MET A 84 12.76 26.62 -12.36
N LEU A 85 12.34 27.35 -13.40
CA LEU A 85 12.99 27.30 -14.72
C LEU A 85 14.46 27.76 -14.68
N TYR A 86 14.75 28.80 -13.90
CA TYR A 86 16.12 29.27 -13.71
C TYR A 86 16.99 28.21 -13.04
N SER A 87 16.47 27.55 -11.99
CA SER A 87 17.19 26.49 -11.27
C SER A 87 17.48 25.27 -12.13
N MET A 88 16.61 24.95 -13.09
CA MET A 88 16.86 23.89 -14.06
C MET A 88 17.93 24.25 -15.09
N ARG A 89 18.01 25.53 -15.49
CA ARG A 89 18.95 26.00 -16.50
C ARG A 89 20.35 26.21 -15.95
N ASP A 90 20.43 26.79 -14.75
CA ASP A 90 21.66 27.22 -14.10
C ASP A 90 21.72 26.61 -12.67
N PRO A 91 21.80 25.27 -12.52
CA PRO A 91 21.66 24.58 -11.24
C PRO A 91 22.77 24.91 -10.24
N ALA A 92 24.00 25.10 -10.69
CA ALA A 92 25.14 25.45 -9.83
C ALA A 92 24.93 26.79 -9.11
N GLU A 93 24.38 27.78 -9.81
CA GLU A 93 24.06 29.11 -9.25
C GLU A 93 22.92 29.04 -8.21
N CYS A 94 22.14 27.97 -8.24
CA CYS A 94 21.06 27.70 -7.29
C CYS A 94 21.50 26.83 -6.11
N GLY A 95 22.80 26.55 -5.98
CA GLY A 95 23.36 25.74 -4.90
C GLY A 95 23.06 24.25 -5.02
N LEU A 96 22.67 23.77 -6.21
CA LEU A 96 22.54 22.35 -6.50
C LEU A 96 23.94 21.78 -6.74
N GLU A 97 24.22 20.64 -6.12
CA GLU A 97 25.47 19.91 -6.33
C GLU A 97 25.50 19.39 -7.76
N VAL A 98 26.43 19.92 -8.56
CA VAL A 98 26.70 19.47 -9.92
C VAL A 98 28.12 18.98 -10.00
N ASP A 99 28.33 17.86 -10.69
CA ASP A 99 29.67 17.36 -10.95
C ASP A 99 30.46 18.42 -11.71
N SER A 100 31.61 18.79 -11.16
CA SER A 100 32.55 19.69 -11.83
C SER A 100 33.39 18.84 -12.78
N GLU A 101 33.06 18.85 -14.07
CA GLU A 101 33.91 18.25 -15.11
C GLU A 101 35.16 19.11 -15.39
#